data_AF-A0A7X9J2I8-F1
#
_entry.id   AF-A0A7X9J2I8-F1
#
_cell.length_a   1.000
_cell.length_b   1.000
_cell.length_c   1.000
_cell.angle_alpha   90.00
_cell.angle_beta   90.00
_cell.angle_gamma   90.00
#
_symmetry.space_group_name_H-M   'P 1'
#
loop_
_entity.id
_entity.type
_entity.pdbx_description
1 polymer ?
#
loop_
_entity_poly.entity_id
_entity_poly.type
_entity_poly.pdbx_seq_one_letter_code
_entity_poly.pdbx_strand_id
1 'polypeptide(L)'
;KLVPIYKQMGIFEKAYVYGFDEVSQDTRNAMFDIFSAIKQKFPDLQLLTTAYDATYGEAFNLPMVDGWCPLTARYNPERAAKARAQGKEIWWYICVVPKPPHANIFMESQAIEARVLMGLQTAKFKPDGFLYYADNRWPLAKRPITFGPFTDWPTWTFWEYNGDGSFLCPGPDGPLATIRLENMRDGIEDNEYFWLLGQEIERLKKLKSPASARALKKAEKALAISDDLTKSTAEYTRDPVLVYAKREEVAKAIVEARKVR
;
A
#
# COMPACT_ATOMS: atom_id res chain seq x y z
N LYS A 1 24.87 -16.24 3.54
CA LYS A 1 26.07 -15.40 3.66
C LYS A 1 25.73 -13.92 3.87
N LEU A 2 24.58 -13.43 3.42
CA LEU A 2 24.19 -12.01 3.51
C LEU A 2 23.80 -11.55 4.92
N VAL A 3 23.11 -12.38 5.72
CA VAL A 3 22.62 -11.95 7.06
C VAL A 3 23.73 -11.41 7.99
N PRO A 4 24.89 -12.08 8.15
CA PRO A 4 25.99 -11.50 8.94
C PRO A 4 26.47 -10.14 8.42
N ILE A 5 26.51 -9.94 7.10
CA ILE A 5 26.90 -8.66 6.48
C ILE A 5 25.88 -7.58 6.83
N TYR A 6 24.58 -7.87 6.72
CA TYR A 6 23.53 -6.93 7.08
C TYR A 6 23.55 -6.55 8.56
N LYS A 7 23.86 -7.51 9.45
CA LYS A 7 24.04 -7.23 10.88
C LYS A 7 25.24 -6.32 11.14
N GLN A 8 26.38 -6.59 10.50
CA GLN A 8 27.57 -5.74 10.62
C GLN A 8 27.34 -4.31 10.10
N MET A 9 26.54 -4.16 9.04
CA MET A 9 26.17 -2.87 8.47
C MET A 9 25.06 -2.14 9.25
N GLY A 10 24.45 -2.76 10.27
CA GLY A 10 23.34 -2.16 11.02
C GLY A 10 22.05 -1.99 10.22
N ILE A 11 21.87 -2.75 9.12
CA ILE A 11 20.69 -2.68 8.25
C ILE A 11 19.81 -3.93 8.31
N PHE A 12 20.14 -4.89 9.18
CA PHE A 12 19.42 -6.16 9.30
C PHE A 12 17.92 -5.98 9.55
N GLU A 13 17.52 -5.02 10.39
CA GLU A 13 16.12 -4.73 10.69
C GLU A 13 15.29 -4.28 9.46
N LYS A 14 15.95 -3.91 8.36
CA LYS A 14 15.30 -3.54 7.09
C LYS A 14 15.16 -4.73 6.14
N ALA A 15 15.78 -5.87 6.46
CA ALA A 15 15.83 -7.02 5.58
C ALA A 15 14.67 -7.97 5.85
N TYR A 16 14.07 -8.45 4.77
CA TYR A 16 13.11 -9.54 4.80
C TYR A 16 13.38 -10.49 3.61
N VAL A 17 12.92 -11.72 3.72
CA VAL A 17 12.85 -12.66 2.59
C VAL A 17 11.44 -12.61 2.05
N TYR A 18 11.31 -12.09 0.84
CA TYR A 18 10.13 -12.32 0.01
C TYR A 18 10.27 -13.70 -0.64
N GLY A 19 9.25 -14.56 -0.50
CA GLY A 19 9.28 -15.88 -1.10
C GLY A 19 7.89 -16.43 -1.40
N PHE A 20 7.86 -17.48 -2.22
CA PHE A 20 6.63 -18.20 -2.60
C PHE A 20 5.58 -17.27 -3.19
N ASP A 21 5.92 -16.72 -4.34
CA ASP A 21 5.09 -15.76 -5.06
C ASP A 21 3.84 -16.44 -5.63
N GLU A 22 2.65 -15.98 -5.21
CA GLU A 22 1.35 -16.40 -5.74
C GLU A 22 1.11 -17.92 -5.77
N VAL A 23 1.66 -18.65 -4.80
CA VAL A 23 1.51 -20.11 -4.74
C VAL A 23 0.23 -20.56 -4.02
N SER A 24 -0.28 -21.74 -4.36
CA SER A 24 -1.44 -22.37 -3.71
C SER A 24 -1.02 -23.27 -2.52
N GLN A 25 -2.03 -23.82 -1.84
CA GLN A 25 -1.87 -24.73 -0.70
C GLN A 25 -1.04 -25.98 -1.03
N ASP A 26 -0.97 -26.40 -2.29
CA ASP A 26 -0.16 -27.56 -2.71
C ASP A 26 1.33 -27.36 -2.43
N THR A 27 1.76 -26.09 -2.34
CA THR A 27 3.16 -25.72 -2.07
C THR A 27 3.44 -25.57 -0.57
N ARG A 28 2.43 -25.76 0.30
CA ARG A 28 2.51 -25.57 1.75
C ARG A 28 3.68 -26.33 2.39
N ASN A 29 3.91 -27.58 2.01
CA ASN A 29 4.97 -28.38 2.63
C ASN A 29 6.35 -27.80 2.30
N ALA A 30 6.58 -27.41 1.04
CA ALA A 30 7.82 -26.76 0.63
C ALA A 30 7.99 -25.39 1.34
N MET A 31 6.91 -24.62 1.49
CA MET A 31 6.91 -23.39 2.29
C MET A 31 7.35 -23.65 3.73
N PHE A 32 6.71 -24.64 4.38
CA PHE A 32 7.01 -24.99 5.76
C PHE A 32 8.49 -25.37 5.92
N ASP A 33 8.99 -26.27 5.07
CA ASP A 33 10.37 -26.76 5.17
C ASP A 33 11.40 -25.64 4.95
N ILE A 34 11.22 -24.85 3.88
CA ILE A 34 12.17 -23.79 3.51
C ILE A 34 12.12 -22.65 4.52
N PHE A 35 10.94 -22.14 4.87
CA PHE A 35 10.83 -21.04 5.83
C PHE A 35 11.22 -21.47 7.25
N SER A 36 10.95 -22.71 7.67
CA SER A 36 11.45 -23.22 8.95
C SER A 36 12.96 -23.31 8.97
N ALA A 37 13.59 -23.81 7.90
CA ALA A 37 15.05 -23.85 7.81
C ALA A 37 15.68 -22.45 7.86
N ILE A 38 15.03 -21.44 7.25
CA ILE A 38 15.46 -20.04 7.34
C ILE A 38 15.35 -19.55 8.79
N LYS A 39 14.20 -19.73 9.45
CA LYS A 39 13.97 -19.26 10.82
C LYS A 39 14.82 -19.98 11.86
N GLN A 40 15.14 -21.26 11.68
CA GLN A 40 16.09 -21.97 12.54
C GLN A 40 17.47 -21.32 12.52
N LYS A 41 17.89 -20.81 11.37
CA LYS A 41 19.20 -20.16 11.22
C LYS A 41 19.17 -18.67 11.56
N PHE A 42 18.07 -18.00 11.27
CA PHE A 42 17.87 -16.57 11.39
C PHE A 42 16.46 -16.29 11.93
N PRO A 43 16.22 -16.47 13.24
CA PRO A 43 14.87 -16.38 13.83
C PRO A 43 14.25 -14.98 13.66
N ASP A 44 15.09 -13.95 13.72
CA ASP A 44 14.67 -12.55 13.63
C ASP A 44 14.49 -12.06 12.18
N LEU A 45 14.82 -12.88 11.17
CA LEU A 45 14.68 -12.46 9.77
C LEU A 45 13.21 -12.53 9.36
N GLN A 46 12.66 -11.38 8.94
CA GLN A 46 11.28 -11.26 8.50
C GLN A 46 11.03 -12.08 7.23
N LEU A 47 9.89 -12.75 7.16
CA LEU A 47 9.42 -13.53 6.02
C LEU A 47 8.10 -12.95 5.50
N LEU A 48 8.05 -12.61 4.21
CA LEU A 48 6.89 -12.04 3.53
C LEU A 48 6.51 -12.90 2.32
N THR A 49 5.21 -13.07 2.06
CA THR A 49 4.73 -13.85 0.90
C THR A 49 3.41 -13.32 0.34
N THR A 50 3.18 -13.53 -0.96
CA THR A 50 1.90 -13.35 -1.67
C THR A 50 1.14 -14.68 -1.85
N ALA A 51 1.58 -15.77 -1.21
CA ALA A 51 0.90 -17.06 -1.27
C ALA A 51 -0.60 -16.93 -0.94
N TYR A 52 -1.42 -17.70 -1.65
CA TYR A 52 -2.87 -17.58 -1.64
C TYR A 52 -3.54 -18.24 -0.42
N ASP A 53 -3.26 -17.71 0.77
CA ASP A 53 -3.96 -18.05 2.01
C ASP A 53 -4.81 -16.86 2.51
N ALA A 54 -6.12 -16.93 2.30
CA ALA A 54 -7.06 -15.91 2.75
C ALA A 54 -7.21 -15.80 4.27
N THR A 55 -6.57 -16.69 5.03
CA THR A 55 -6.53 -16.67 6.51
C THR A 55 -5.19 -16.18 7.06
N TYR A 56 -4.28 -15.72 6.18
CA TYR A 56 -2.98 -15.18 6.55
C TYR A 56 -2.14 -16.18 7.38
N GLY A 57 -2.13 -17.44 6.93
CA GLY A 57 -1.27 -18.49 7.44
C GLY A 57 -1.94 -19.52 8.33
N GLU A 58 -3.18 -19.31 8.77
CA GLU A 58 -3.90 -20.28 9.63
C GLU A 58 -4.24 -21.57 8.86
N ALA A 59 -4.80 -21.45 7.65
CA ALA A 59 -5.15 -22.59 6.81
C ALA A 59 -3.89 -23.34 6.33
N PHE A 60 -2.82 -22.60 6.03
CA PHE A 60 -1.55 -23.21 5.63
C PHE A 60 -0.73 -23.68 6.85
N ASN A 61 -1.13 -23.35 8.08
CA ASN A 61 -0.39 -23.62 9.32
C ASN A 61 1.10 -23.27 9.19
N LEU A 62 1.36 -22.02 8.79
CA LEU A 62 2.70 -21.46 8.60
C LEU A 62 2.98 -20.41 9.68
N PRO A 63 3.11 -20.80 10.97
CA PRO A 63 3.26 -19.86 12.08
C PRO A 63 4.54 -19.04 11.98
N MET A 64 5.52 -19.50 11.22
CA MET A 64 6.83 -18.87 11.04
C MET A 64 6.85 -17.71 10.03
N VAL A 65 5.79 -17.56 9.20
CA VAL A 65 5.70 -16.46 8.22
C VAL A 65 5.26 -15.19 8.93
N ASP A 66 6.02 -14.12 8.87
CA ASP A 66 5.74 -12.88 9.60
C ASP A 66 4.77 -11.96 8.85
N GLY A 67 4.82 -11.96 7.51
CA GLY A 67 4.05 -11.06 6.67
C GLY A 67 3.28 -11.76 5.55
N TRP A 68 2.07 -11.28 5.28
CA TRP A 68 1.23 -11.72 4.16
C TRP A 68 0.81 -10.54 3.29
N CYS A 69 0.82 -10.73 1.98
CA CYS A 69 0.50 -9.70 1.00
C CYS A 69 -0.57 -10.21 0.02
N PRO A 70 -1.86 -10.21 0.39
CA PRO A 70 -2.95 -10.53 -0.53
C PRO A 70 -3.16 -9.45 -1.59
N LEU A 71 -3.82 -9.80 -2.69
CA LEU A 71 -4.41 -8.82 -3.60
C LEU A 71 -5.35 -7.88 -2.83
N THR A 72 -5.39 -6.59 -3.20
CA THR A 72 -6.32 -5.61 -2.61
C THR A 72 -7.78 -6.08 -2.63
N ALA A 73 -8.21 -6.76 -3.69
CA ALA A 73 -9.56 -7.34 -3.80
C ALA A 73 -9.82 -8.55 -2.87
N ARG A 74 -8.76 -9.16 -2.32
CA ARG A 74 -8.83 -10.28 -1.36
C ARG A 74 -8.47 -9.87 0.06
N TYR A 75 -8.15 -8.59 0.29
CA TYR A 75 -7.86 -8.08 1.63
C TYR A 75 -9.12 -8.12 2.51
N ASN A 76 -9.01 -8.75 3.68
CA ASN A 76 -10.09 -8.84 4.65
C ASN A 76 -9.68 -8.13 5.94
N PRO A 77 -10.27 -6.97 6.29
CA PRO A 77 -9.86 -6.18 7.45
C PRO A 77 -9.98 -6.91 8.79
N GLU A 78 -11.01 -7.75 8.97
CA GLU A 78 -11.24 -8.48 10.22
C GLU A 78 -10.18 -9.57 10.43
N ARG A 79 -9.88 -10.34 9.38
CA ARG A 79 -8.80 -11.33 9.41
C ARG A 79 -7.44 -10.66 9.54
N ALA A 80 -7.26 -9.50 8.92
CA ALA A 80 -6.02 -8.75 9.03
C ALA A 80 -5.79 -8.27 10.46
N ALA A 81 -6.84 -7.77 11.13
CA ALA A 81 -6.80 -7.42 12.55
C ALA A 81 -6.47 -8.63 13.44
N LYS A 82 -7.08 -9.79 13.17
CA LYS A 82 -6.77 -11.05 13.88
C LYS A 82 -5.31 -11.46 13.71
N ALA A 83 -4.79 -11.43 12.48
CA ALA A 83 -3.40 -11.76 12.19
C ALA A 83 -2.41 -10.77 12.82
N ARG A 84 -2.71 -9.46 12.78
CA ARG A 84 -1.92 -8.43 13.48
C ARG A 84 -1.87 -8.65 14.99
N ALA A 85 -2.96 -9.09 15.61
CA ALA A 85 -2.97 -9.45 17.03
C ALA A 85 -2.05 -10.64 17.35
N GLN A 86 -1.67 -11.44 16.34
CA GLN A 86 -0.68 -12.52 16.43
C GLN A 86 0.74 -12.05 16.00
N GLY A 87 0.95 -10.75 15.83
CA GLY A 87 2.24 -10.16 15.45
C GLY A 87 2.56 -10.25 13.96
N LYS A 88 1.57 -10.49 13.09
CA LYS A 88 1.75 -10.53 11.64
C LYS A 88 1.63 -9.16 11.00
N GLU A 89 2.39 -8.92 9.93
CA GLU A 89 2.17 -7.80 9.01
C GLU A 89 1.26 -8.24 7.86
N ILE A 90 0.25 -7.42 7.53
CA ILE A 90 -0.66 -7.67 6.43
C ILE A 90 -0.58 -6.51 5.45
N TRP A 91 0.19 -6.73 4.40
CA TRP A 91 0.34 -5.84 3.27
C TRP A 91 -0.81 -6.04 2.29
N TRP A 92 -0.77 -5.36 1.16
CA TRP A 92 -1.57 -5.71 -0.01
C TRP A 92 -0.84 -5.35 -1.31
N TYR A 93 -1.31 -5.89 -2.43
CA TYR A 93 -0.73 -5.58 -3.74
C TYR A 93 -1.77 -5.50 -4.85
N ILE A 94 -1.34 -4.87 -5.94
CA ILE A 94 -2.00 -4.89 -7.25
C ILE A 94 -0.99 -5.35 -8.32
N CYS A 95 -1.49 -5.77 -9.46
CA CYS A 95 -0.75 -6.15 -10.67
C CYS A 95 -1.72 -6.04 -11.86
N VAL A 96 -1.63 -6.97 -12.82
CA VAL A 96 -2.67 -7.19 -13.86
C VAL A 96 -4.09 -7.44 -13.30
N VAL A 97 -4.20 -7.64 -11.99
CA VAL A 97 -5.44 -7.66 -11.21
C VAL A 97 -5.28 -6.83 -9.92
N PRO A 98 -6.37 -6.39 -9.28
CA PRO A 98 -7.75 -6.56 -9.69
C PRO A 98 -8.13 -5.66 -10.88
N LYS A 99 -9.13 -6.10 -11.64
CA LYS A 99 -9.75 -5.35 -12.74
C LYS A 99 -10.88 -4.46 -12.19
N PRO A 100 -11.46 -3.54 -13.00
CA PRO A 100 -12.64 -2.80 -12.59
C PRO A 100 -13.72 -3.71 -11.99
N PRO A 101 -14.42 -3.27 -10.93
CA PRO A 101 -14.47 -1.89 -10.43
C PRO A 101 -13.36 -1.50 -9.42
N HIS A 102 -12.43 -2.40 -9.09
CA HIS A 102 -11.36 -2.11 -8.15
C HIS A 102 -10.38 -1.07 -8.69
N ALA A 103 -9.76 -0.31 -7.77
CA ALA A 103 -8.71 0.64 -8.12
C ALA A 103 -7.46 -0.10 -8.62
N ASN A 104 -6.89 0.40 -9.71
CA ASN A 104 -5.62 -0.06 -10.25
C ASN A 104 -4.93 1.13 -10.95
N ILE A 105 -3.79 0.88 -11.58
CA ILE A 105 -2.89 1.89 -12.15
C ILE A 105 -2.59 1.63 -13.63
N PHE A 106 -3.51 0.93 -14.32
CA PHE A 106 -3.43 0.79 -15.77
C PHE A 106 -3.52 2.14 -16.47
N MET A 107 -3.09 2.20 -17.72
CA MET A 107 -3.28 3.40 -18.55
C MET A 107 -4.77 3.75 -18.74
N GLU A 108 -5.64 2.75 -18.74
CA GLU A 108 -7.09 2.87 -18.89
C GLU A 108 -7.82 3.16 -17.57
N SER A 109 -7.14 3.02 -16.43
CA SER A 109 -7.71 3.41 -15.13
C SER A 109 -7.98 4.91 -15.10
N GLN A 110 -9.05 5.31 -14.41
CA GLN A 110 -9.25 6.73 -14.17
C GLN A 110 -8.10 7.24 -13.30
N ALA A 111 -7.52 8.39 -13.66
CA ALA A 111 -6.31 8.90 -13.02
C ALA A 111 -6.40 8.98 -11.47
N ILE A 112 -7.60 9.28 -10.95
CA ILE A 112 -7.88 9.40 -9.52
C ILE A 112 -7.79 8.07 -8.76
N GLU A 113 -7.89 6.91 -9.43
CA GLU A 113 -7.91 5.59 -8.78
C GLU A 113 -6.62 5.33 -7.99
N ALA A 114 -5.46 5.73 -8.52
CA ALA A 114 -4.17 5.60 -7.84
C ALA A 114 -4.14 6.41 -6.53
N ARG A 115 -4.70 7.62 -6.55
CA ARG A 115 -4.78 8.49 -5.37
C ARG A 115 -5.73 7.93 -4.32
N VAL A 116 -6.88 7.44 -4.74
CA VAL A 116 -7.87 6.82 -3.83
C VAL A 116 -7.32 5.55 -3.21
N LEU A 117 -6.64 4.70 -4.00
CA LEU A 117 -5.99 3.49 -3.52
C LEU A 117 -4.96 3.82 -2.44
N MET A 118 -4.02 4.72 -2.75
CA MET A 118 -2.90 5.02 -1.86
C MET A 118 -3.27 5.93 -0.69
N GLY A 119 -4.34 6.72 -0.82
CA GLY A 119 -4.87 7.61 0.22
C GLY A 119 -6.03 6.99 0.99
N LEU A 120 -7.26 7.25 0.53
CA LEU A 120 -8.50 6.89 1.25
C LEU A 120 -8.59 5.40 1.59
N GLN A 121 -8.27 4.51 0.65
CA GLN A 121 -8.35 3.07 0.89
C GLN A 121 -7.27 2.62 1.87
N THR A 122 -6.01 3.05 1.69
CA THR A 122 -4.94 2.75 2.66
C THR A 122 -5.31 3.25 4.07
N ALA A 123 -5.79 4.49 4.20
CA ALA A 123 -6.17 5.05 5.49
C ALA A 123 -7.36 4.32 6.14
N LYS A 124 -8.35 3.86 5.35
CA LYS A 124 -9.52 3.14 5.85
C LYS A 124 -9.22 1.69 6.20
N PHE A 125 -8.58 0.95 5.29
CA PHE A 125 -8.36 -0.49 5.42
C PHE A 125 -7.05 -0.85 6.14
N LYS A 126 -6.16 0.13 6.30
CA LYS A 126 -4.94 0.06 7.12
C LYS A 126 -4.07 -1.16 6.80
N PRO A 127 -3.66 -1.41 5.55
CA PRO A 127 -2.59 -2.35 5.27
C PRO A 127 -1.30 -1.89 5.96
N ASP A 128 -0.40 -2.82 6.27
CA ASP A 128 0.91 -2.50 6.86
C ASP A 128 1.95 -2.14 5.78
N GLY A 129 1.67 -2.47 4.52
CA GLY A 129 2.51 -2.13 3.38
C GLY A 129 1.80 -2.29 2.04
N PHE A 130 2.39 -1.72 0.99
CA PHE A 130 1.94 -1.83 -0.38
C PHE A 130 3.04 -2.41 -1.25
N LEU A 131 2.71 -3.40 -2.06
CA LEU A 131 3.61 -4.00 -3.04
C LEU A 131 3.10 -3.70 -4.45
N TYR A 132 4.04 -3.33 -5.31
CA TYR A 132 3.87 -3.36 -6.76
C TYR A 132 5.14 -3.93 -7.38
N TYR A 133 4.99 -4.89 -8.29
CA TYR A 133 6.10 -5.77 -8.69
C TYR A 133 7.18 -5.08 -9.55
N ALA A 134 6.85 -3.97 -10.22
CA ALA A 134 7.80 -3.20 -11.05
C ALA A 134 7.31 -1.76 -11.26
N ASP A 135 8.23 -0.79 -11.37
CA ASP A 135 7.91 0.63 -11.56
C ASP A 135 8.32 1.20 -12.93
N ASN A 136 9.22 0.52 -13.64
CA ASN A 136 9.88 1.00 -14.86
C ASN A 136 9.99 -0.08 -15.97
N ARG A 137 9.04 -1.00 -16.06
CA ARG A 137 9.06 -2.10 -17.03
C ARG A 137 8.75 -1.59 -18.44
N TRP A 138 9.78 -1.42 -19.28
CA TRP A 138 9.64 -0.91 -20.66
C TRP A 138 10.19 -1.88 -21.72
N PRO A 139 9.70 -3.13 -21.79
CA PRO A 139 10.33 -4.20 -22.57
C PRO A 139 10.30 -3.95 -24.08
N LEU A 140 9.34 -3.14 -24.55
CA LEU A 140 9.14 -2.82 -25.96
C LEU A 140 9.66 -1.42 -26.34
N ALA A 141 10.19 -0.65 -25.38
CA ALA A 141 10.73 0.68 -25.65
C ALA A 141 12.09 0.58 -26.37
N LYS A 142 12.12 0.94 -27.66
CA LYS A 142 13.37 0.97 -28.45
C LYS A 142 14.11 2.30 -28.35
N ARG A 143 13.39 3.37 -27.99
CA ARG A 143 13.89 4.74 -27.89
C ARG A 143 13.12 5.49 -26.81
N PRO A 144 13.70 6.53 -26.19
CA PRO A 144 12.97 7.38 -25.28
C PRO A 144 11.85 8.16 -25.96
N ILE A 145 10.86 8.54 -25.16
CA ILE A 145 9.79 9.46 -25.54
C ILE A 145 10.41 10.85 -25.70
N THR A 146 10.47 11.33 -26.94
CA THR A 146 11.15 12.58 -27.32
C THR A 146 10.19 13.63 -27.91
N PHE A 147 8.92 13.26 -28.09
CA PHE A 147 7.89 14.13 -28.66
C PHE A 147 6.51 13.76 -28.09
N GLY A 148 5.54 14.68 -28.22
CA GLY A 148 4.15 14.51 -27.78
C GLY A 148 3.23 15.51 -28.51
N PRO A 149 1.92 15.58 -28.18
CA PRO A 149 1.24 14.91 -27.05
C PRO A 149 0.94 13.42 -27.30
N PHE A 150 0.93 12.98 -28.57
CA PHE A 150 0.86 11.57 -28.93
C PHE A 150 2.26 11.02 -29.14
N THR A 151 2.59 9.96 -28.41
CA THR A 151 3.88 9.29 -28.48
C THR A 151 3.73 7.98 -29.25
N ASP A 152 4.80 7.49 -29.87
CA ASP A 152 4.83 6.15 -30.48
C ASP A 152 5.28 5.07 -29.48
N TRP A 153 5.32 5.39 -28.19
CA TRP A 153 5.75 4.47 -27.16
C TRP A 153 4.70 3.36 -26.96
N PRO A 154 5.07 2.08 -27.11
CA PRO A 154 4.16 0.97 -26.88
C PRO A 154 3.86 0.86 -25.38
N THR A 155 2.59 1.05 -25.02
CA THR A 155 2.12 1.05 -23.63
C THR A 155 1.94 -0.34 -23.04
N TRP A 156 2.03 -1.42 -23.84
CA TRP A 156 2.01 -2.81 -23.38
C TRP A 156 3.29 -3.14 -22.60
N THR A 157 3.28 -2.75 -21.34
CA THR A 157 4.43 -2.89 -20.44
C THR A 157 4.43 -4.22 -19.74
N PHE A 158 3.34 -5.01 -19.76
CA PHE A 158 3.28 -6.41 -19.35
C PHE A 158 2.20 -7.20 -20.09
N TRP A 159 2.58 -8.25 -20.82
CA TRP A 159 1.72 -9.01 -21.75
C TRP A 159 0.87 -8.06 -22.64
N GLU A 160 -0.46 -8.15 -22.58
CA GLU A 160 -1.41 -7.26 -23.25
C GLU A 160 -1.85 -6.04 -22.40
N TYR A 161 -1.36 -5.89 -21.17
CA TYR A 161 -1.80 -4.86 -20.23
C TYR A 161 -0.99 -3.57 -20.36
N ASN A 162 -1.72 -2.45 -20.52
CA ASN A 162 -1.11 -1.14 -20.69
C ASN A 162 -0.71 -0.51 -19.35
N GLY A 163 0.55 -0.15 -19.22
CA GLY A 163 1.09 0.53 -18.03
C GLY A 163 1.33 -0.36 -16.81
N ASP A 164 0.98 -1.65 -16.86
CA ASP A 164 1.30 -2.58 -15.78
C ASP A 164 2.82 -2.81 -15.66
N GLY A 165 3.33 -2.75 -14.44
CA GLY A 165 4.76 -2.72 -14.14
C GLY A 165 5.45 -1.39 -14.47
N SER A 166 4.71 -0.31 -14.78
CA SER A 166 5.29 0.95 -15.27
C SER A 166 4.55 2.20 -14.77
N PHE A 167 5.08 2.83 -13.73
CA PHE A 167 4.69 4.17 -13.24
C PHE A 167 5.38 5.30 -13.99
N LEU A 168 6.53 5.00 -14.56
CA LEU A 168 7.40 5.93 -15.24
C LEU A 168 7.38 5.64 -16.73
N CYS A 169 7.83 6.60 -17.54
CA CYS A 169 8.08 6.40 -18.96
C CYS A 169 9.56 6.65 -19.29
N PRO A 170 10.13 6.05 -20.35
CA PRO A 170 11.52 6.30 -20.73
C PRO A 170 11.66 7.69 -21.37
N GLY A 171 12.35 8.63 -20.73
CA GLY A 171 12.69 9.95 -21.28
C GLY A 171 14.15 10.05 -21.74
N PRO A 172 14.50 11.06 -22.56
CA PRO A 172 15.84 11.20 -23.14
C PRO A 172 16.92 11.41 -22.08
N ASP A 173 16.58 12.09 -20.98
CA ASP A 173 17.51 12.44 -19.89
C ASP A 173 17.23 11.64 -18.60
N GLY A 174 16.36 10.62 -18.67
CA GLY A 174 15.94 9.82 -17.52
C GLY A 174 14.44 9.51 -17.50
N PRO A 175 13.95 8.83 -16.45
CA PRO A 175 12.54 8.49 -16.33
C PRO A 175 11.63 9.73 -16.26
N LEU A 176 10.54 9.71 -17.02
CA LEU A 176 9.48 10.70 -16.99
C LEU A 176 8.39 10.26 -16.01
N ALA A 177 7.90 11.20 -15.20
CA ALA A 177 6.72 10.98 -14.36
C ALA A 177 5.46 10.81 -15.22
N THR A 178 4.48 10.09 -14.68
CA THR A 178 3.14 9.96 -15.28
C THR A 178 2.09 10.57 -14.37
N ILE A 179 0.95 10.96 -14.95
CA ILE A 179 -0.22 11.38 -14.16
C ILE A 179 -0.60 10.33 -13.10
N ARG A 180 -0.38 9.04 -13.38
CA ARG A 180 -0.64 7.93 -12.46
C ARG A 180 0.31 7.97 -11.26
N LEU A 181 1.61 8.20 -11.49
CA LEU A 181 2.60 8.38 -10.43
C LEU A 181 2.30 9.62 -9.58
N GLU A 182 1.92 10.73 -10.21
CA GLU A 182 1.55 11.96 -9.50
C GLU A 182 0.33 11.74 -8.60
N ASN A 183 -0.70 11.03 -9.08
CA ASN A 183 -1.86 10.66 -8.27
C ASN A 183 -1.48 9.70 -7.13
N MET A 184 -0.59 8.72 -7.40
CA MET A 184 -0.06 7.83 -6.35
C MET A 184 0.66 8.63 -5.26
N ARG A 185 1.54 9.57 -5.62
CA ARG A 185 2.22 10.46 -4.67
C ARG A 185 1.21 11.24 -3.84
N ASP A 186 0.25 11.89 -4.49
CA ASP A 186 -0.77 12.69 -3.79
C ASP A 186 -1.59 11.82 -2.82
N GLY A 187 -1.85 10.55 -3.18
CA GLY A 187 -2.54 9.58 -2.32
C GLY A 187 -1.70 9.17 -1.10
N ILE A 188 -0.40 8.94 -1.29
CA ILE A 188 0.54 8.70 -0.18
C ILE A 188 0.52 9.89 0.79
N GLU A 189 0.61 11.12 0.28
CA GLU A 189 0.51 12.32 1.11
C GLU A 189 -0.84 12.46 1.83
N ASP A 190 -1.95 12.10 1.17
CA ASP A 190 -3.28 12.07 1.79
C ASP A 190 -3.32 11.10 2.98
N ASN A 191 -2.78 9.89 2.82
CA ASN A 191 -2.67 8.89 3.90
C ASN A 191 -1.82 9.42 5.06
N GLU A 192 -0.73 10.13 4.76
CA GLU A 192 0.16 10.68 5.78
C GLU A 192 -0.54 11.76 6.62
N TYR A 193 -1.49 12.49 6.02
CA TYR A 193 -2.33 13.42 6.77
C TYR A 193 -3.24 12.67 7.76
N PHE A 194 -3.85 11.55 7.36
CA PHE A 194 -4.60 10.71 8.30
C PHE A 194 -3.71 10.19 9.44
N TRP A 195 -2.48 9.75 9.12
CA TRP A 195 -1.52 9.30 10.13
C TRP A 195 -1.15 10.42 11.12
N LEU A 196 -0.80 11.62 10.61
CA LEU A 196 -0.49 12.79 11.43
C LEU A 196 -1.66 13.20 12.32
N LEU A 197 -2.89 13.20 11.79
CA LEU A 197 -4.08 13.51 12.58
C LEU A 197 -4.30 12.48 13.69
N GLY A 198 -4.04 11.20 13.43
CA GLY A 198 -4.04 10.15 14.45
C GLY A 198 -3.06 10.43 15.59
N GLN A 199 -1.84 10.88 15.28
CA GLN A 199 -0.86 11.28 16.31
C GLN A 199 -1.35 12.47 17.14
N GLU A 200 -1.96 13.47 16.50
CA GLU A 200 -2.52 14.63 17.21
C GLU A 200 -3.70 14.24 18.12
N ILE A 201 -4.54 13.29 17.70
CA ILE A 201 -5.62 12.73 18.54
C ILE A 201 -5.05 12.13 19.82
N GLU A 202 -4.01 11.30 19.72
CA GLU A 202 -3.36 10.69 20.89
C GLU A 202 -2.69 11.73 21.80
N ARG A 203 -2.14 12.82 21.23
CA ARG A 203 -1.63 13.94 22.01
C ARG A 203 -2.75 14.69 22.73
N LEU A 204 -3.85 15.02 22.05
CA LEU A 204 -4.97 15.77 22.61
C LEU A 204 -5.66 15.02 23.77
N LYS A 205 -5.76 13.70 23.68
CA LYS A 205 -6.27 12.84 24.78
C LYS A 205 -5.48 13.00 26.09
N LYS A 206 -4.19 13.32 26.01
CA LYS A 206 -3.31 13.48 27.18
C LYS A 206 -3.47 14.84 27.88
N LEU A 207 -3.87 15.89 27.14
CA LEU A 207 -3.95 17.27 27.66
C LEU A 207 -5.13 17.55 28.60
N LYS A 208 -6.23 16.81 28.45
CA LYS A 208 -7.42 16.87 29.35
C LYS A 208 -7.94 18.30 29.66
N SER A 209 -8.02 19.17 28.65
CA SER A 209 -8.57 20.53 28.78
C SER A 209 -9.87 20.70 27.96
N PRO A 210 -10.74 21.68 28.28
CA PRO A 210 -11.93 21.95 27.45
C PRO A 210 -11.59 22.29 25.99
N ALA A 211 -10.46 22.95 25.76
CA ALA A 211 -9.95 23.23 24.43
C ALA A 211 -9.51 21.94 23.72
N SER A 212 -8.82 21.04 24.42
CA SER A 212 -8.39 19.76 23.85
C SER A 212 -9.57 18.83 23.55
N ALA A 213 -10.60 18.81 24.40
CA ALA A 213 -11.83 18.04 24.15
C ALA A 213 -12.57 18.51 22.88
N ARG A 214 -12.64 19.82 22.64
CA ARG A 214 -13.25 20.37 21.42
C ARG A 214 -12.43 20.03 20.17
N ALA A 215 -11.11 20.20 20.23
CA ALA A 215 -10.22 19.86 19.12
C ALA A 215 -10.23 18.34 18.84
N LEU A 216 -10.27 17.52 19.88
CA LEU A 216 -10.36 16.05 19.77
C LEU A 216 -11.61 15.63 19.01
N LYS A 217 -12.79 16.16 19.38
CA LYS A 217 -14.05 15.86 18.66
C LYS A 217 -13.98 16.21 17.18
N LYS A 218 -13.37 17.35 16.83
CA LYS A 218 -13.19 17.75 15.42
C LYS A 218 -12.20 16.84 14.69
N ALA A 219 -11.09 16.50 15.34
CA ALA A 219 -10.08 15.61 14.78
C ALA A 219 -10.63 14.21 14.55
N GLU A 220 -11.36 13.62 15.49
CA GLU A 220 -11.98 12.30 15.34
C GLU A 220 -13.01 12.29 14.21
N LYS A 221 -13.81 13.37 14.07
CA LYS A 221 -14.72 13.53 12.93
C LYS A 221 -13.96 13.57 11.61
N ALA A 222 -12.91 14.38 11.52
CA ALA A 222 -12.10 14.51 10.31
C ALA A 222 -11.30 13.23 9.98
N LEU A 223 -10.95 12.42 10.98
CA LEU A 223 -10.27 11.14 10.77
C LEU A 223 -11.20 10.07 10.15
N ALA A 224 -12.51 10.16 10.41
CA ALA A 224 -13.48 9.19 9.91
C ALA A 224 -13.61 9.25 8.38
N ILE A 225 -13.53 8.10 7.71
CA ILE A 225 -13.72 7.96 6.26
C ILE A 225 -15.08 7.32 6.00
N SER A 226 -16.00 8.12 5.49
CA SER A 226 -17.38 7.72 5.22
C SER A 226 -17.48 6.84 3.97
N ASP A 227 -18.61 6.13 3.85
CA ASP A 227 -18.82 5.16 2.78
C ASP A 227 -19.03 5.80 1.40
N ASP A 228 -19.46 7.06 1.34
CA ASP A 228 -19.50 7.83 0.09
C ASP A 228 -18.10 8.10 -0.49
N LEU A 229 -17.07 8.13 0.36
CA LEU A 229 -15.68 8.26 -0.08
C LEU A 229 -15.09 6.91 -0.48
N THR A 230 -15.17 5.92 0.41
CA THR A 230 -14.79 4.54 0.07
C THR A 230 -15.47 3.59 1.03
N LYS A 231 -16.38 2.75 0.51
CA LYS A 231 -17.07 1.71 1.28
C LYS A 231 -16.30 0.39 1.24
N SER A 232 -15.77 0.04 0.07
CA SER A 232 -14.93 -1.14 -0.15
C SER A 232 -13.81 -0.82 -1.15
N THR A 233 -12.93 -1.79 -1.43
CA THR A 233 -11.91 -1.65 -2.48
C THR A 233 -12.50 -1.61 -3.90
N ALA A 234 -13.78 -1.96 -4.07
CA ALA A 234 -14.54 -1.92 -5.33
C ALA A 234 -15.57 -0.79 -5.41
N GLU A 235 -16.03 -0.26 -4.27
CA GLU A 235 -17.07 0.77 -4.17
C GLU A 235 -16.49 2.00 -3.48
N TYR A 236 -16.11 3.00 -4.28
CA TYR A 236 -15.42 4.20 -3.84
C TYR A 236 -15.67 5.37 -4.81
N THR A 237 -15.45 6.59 -4.32
CA THR A 237 -15.60 7.80 -5.11
C THR A 237 -14.50 7.93 -6.16
N ARG A 238 -14.89 8.34 -7.37
CA ARG A 238 -13.97 8.81 -8.41
C ARG A 238 -14.10 10.32 -8.63
N ASP A 239 -14.85 11.00 -7.76
CA ASP A 239 -14.99 12.45 -7.79
C ASP A 239 -13.78 13.10 -7.10
N PRO A 240 -12.90 13.78 -7.85
CA PRO A 240 -11.74 14.44 -7.26
C PRO A 240 -12.14 15.52 -6.25
N VAL A 241 -13.30 16.18 -6.42
CA VAL A 241 -13.75 17.23 -5.49
C VAL A 241 -13.95 16.66 -4.09
N LEU A 242 -14.53 15.46 -3.99
CA LEU A 242 -14.73 14.79 -2.70
C LEU A 242 -13.40 14.37 -2.06
N VAL A 243 -12.44 13.88 -2.86
CA VAL A 243 -11.11 13.50 -2.37
C VAL A 243 -10.34 14.72 -1.85
N TYR A 244 -10.34 15.83 -2.60
CA TYR A 244 -9.71 17.08 -2.17
C TYR A 244 -10.39 17.69 -0.94
N ALA A 245 -11.72 17.70 -0.90
CA ALA A 245 -12.46 18.18 0.27
C ALA A 245 -12.08 17.38 1.52
N LYS A 246 -11.91 16.06 1.40
CA LYS A 246 -11.47 15.22 2.52
C LYS A 246 -10.04 15.56 2.96
N ARG A 247 -9.09 15.69 2.03
CA ARG A 247 -7.72 16.12 2.35
C ARG A 247 -7.72 17.44 3.12
N GLU A 248 -8.51 18.42 2.65
CA GLU A 248 -8.60 19.74 3.27
C GLU A 248 -9.21 19.68 4.68
N GLU A 249 -10.25 18.87 4.88
CA GLU A 249 -10.86 18.63 6.20
C GLU A 249 -9.82 18.10 7.20
N VAL A 250 -9.06 17.08 6.81
CA VAL A 250 -8.01 16.47 7.64
C VAL A 250 -6.90 17.49 7.93
N ALA A 251 -6.44 18.22 6.91
CA ALA A 251 -5.40 19.24 7.05
C ALA A 251 -5.80 20.35 8.04
N LYS A 252 -7.03 20.87 7.93
CA LYS A 252 -7.57 21.88 8.86
C LYS A 252 -7.63 21.34 10.28
N ALA A 253 -8.06 20.09 10.46
CA ALA A 253 -8.11 19.45 11.77
C ALA A 253 -6.72 19.30 12.41
N ILE A 254 -5.69 18.95 11.64
CA ILE A 254 -4.29 18.90 12.12
C ILE A 254 -3.85 20.29 12.61
N VAL A 255 -4.06 21.33 11.79
CA VAL A 255 -3.66 22.71 12.14
C VAL A 255 -4.39 23.19 13.39
N GLU A 256 -5.68 22.91 13.53
CA GLU A 256 -6.44 23.25 14.73
C GLU A 256 -5.95 22.49 15.97
N ALA A 257 -5.70 21.19 15.85
CA ALA A 257 -5.21 20.36 16.95
C ALA A 257 -3.88 20.89 17.50
N ARG A 258 -2.95 21.26 16.61
CA ARG A 258 -1.61 21.77 16.98
C ARG A 258 -1.62 23.12 17.69
N LYS A 259 -2.70 23.90 17.58
CA LYS A 259 -2.86 25.17 18.33
C LYS A 259 -3.16 24.93 19.81
N VAL A 260 -3.67 23.76 20.18
CA VAL A 260 -3.98 23.42 21.57
C VAL A 260 -2.72 22.90 22.26
N ARG A 261 -2.28 23.63 23.28
CA ARG A 261 -1.14 23.29 24.14
C ARG A 261 -1.57 22.56 25.40
#